data_AF-A0A9X1X4L6-F1
#
_entry.id   AF-A0A9X1X4L6-F1
#
_cell.length_a   1.000
_cell.length_b   1.000
_cell.length_c   1.000
_cell.angle_alpha   90.00
_cell.angle_beta   90.00
_cell.angle_gamma   90.00
#
_symmetry.space_group_name_H-M   'P 1'
#
loop_
_entity.id
_entity.type
_entity.pdbx_description
1 polymer ?
#
loop_
_entity_poly.entity_id
_entity_poly.type
_entity_poly.pdbx_seq_one_letter_code
_entity_poly.pdbx_strand_id
1 'polypeptide(L)'
;MMKKETPVPPAEKKYQLFEGFAVGSESRKLQLLLIPLGLFGLMGVLWAIPFPQLKFLGEYNAYFNWASFFIAVIIYVHLKMSPLVSYLLLFMLFAFSYGIIQLEQWHEQGGLSVALVAGIVLLIFLSAEWILYTKVKEKYQAASFITTIVNSPTWLMVVLAKKLKMNY
;
A
#
# COMPACT_ATOMS: atom_id res chain seq x y z
N MET A 1 -28.35 30.20 12.43
CA MET A 1 -27.19 29.43 12.94
C MET A 1 -26.41 28.92 11.74
N MET A 2 -25.21 29.43 11.48
CA MET A 2 -24.35 28.87 10.43
C MET A 2 -23.89 27.48 10.90
N LYS A 3 -24.21 26.44 10.13
CA LYS A 3 -23.69 25.09 10.35
C LYS A 3 -22.17 25.22 10.21
N LYS A 4 -21.41 25.11 11.31
CA LYS A 4 -19.94 25.00 11.22
C LYS A 4 -19.66 23.76 10.37
N GLU A 5 -19.14 23.96 9.16
CA GLU A 5 -18.68 22.84 8.34
C GLU A 5 -17.55 22.15 9.10
N THR A 6 -17.79 20.90 9.49
CA THR A 6 -16.76 20.08 10.12
C THR A 6 -15.64 19.90 9.09
N PRO A 7 -14.38 20.25 9.42
CA PRO A 7 -13.29 20.12 8.47
C PRO A 7 -13.16 18.65 8.02
N VAL A 8 -13.22 18.42 6.70
CA VAL A 8 -13.09 17.09 6.11
C VAL A 8 -11.70 16.52 6.47
N PRO A 9 -11.61 15.33 7.10
CA PRO A 9 -10.33 14.72 7.46
C PRO A 9 -9.40 14.59 6.25
N PRO A 10 -8.07 14.75 6.40
CA PRO A 10 -7.12 14.61 5.30
C PRO A 10 -7.21 13.26 4.56
N ALA A 11 -7.46 12.17 5.31
CA ALA A 11 -7.69 10.85 4.74
C ALA A 11 -8.94 10.80 3.85
N GLU A 12 -10.01 11.50 4.23
CA GLU A 12 -11.26 11.55 3.46
C GLU A 12 -11.07 12.32 2.15
N LYS A 13 -10.28 13.41 2.14
CA LYS A 13 -9.96 14.14 0.90
C LYS A 13 -9.23 13.25 -0.12
N LYS A 14 -8.24 12.48 0.33
CA LYS A 14 -7.52 11.53 -0.53
C LYS A 14 -8.40 10.37 -0.97
N TYR A 15 -9.26 9.88 -0.08
CA TYR A 15 -10.27 8.89 -0.43
C TYR A 15 -11.19 9.40 -1.53
N GLN A 16 -11.73 10.62 -1.43
CA GLN A 16 -12.61 11.19 -2.46
C GLN A 16 -11.91 11.37 -3.79
N LEU A 17 -10.64 11.81 -3.77
CA LEU A 17 -9.81 11.90 -4.97
C LEU A 17 -9.71 10.51 -5.64
N PHE A 18 -9.41 9.47 -4.88
CA PHE A 18 -9.25 8.11 -5.40
C PHE A 18 -10.58 7.44 -5.79
N GLU A 19 -11.66 7.65 -5.04
CA GLU A 19 -12.99 7.10 -5.33
C GLU A 19 -13.50 7.60 -6.69
N GLY A 20 -13.12 8.82 -7.08
CA GLY A 20 -13.34 9.34 -8.43
C GLY A 20 -12.67 8.49 -9.52
N PHE A 21 -11.53 7.83 -9.24
CA PHE A 21 -10.84 6.93 -10.16
C PHE A 21 -11.37 5.49 -10.13
N ALA A 22 -11.87 5.01 -8.99
CA ALA A 22 -12.44 3.67 -8.81
C ALA A 22 -13.83 3.52 -9.48
N VAL A 23 -13.96 3.95 -10.73
CA VAL A 23 -15.23 4.02 -11.46
C VAL A 23 -15.68 2.64 -11.91
N GLY A 24 -16.84 2.23 -11.37
CA GLY A 24 -17.51 0.96 -11.69
C GLY A 24 -17.32 -0.09 -10.60
N SER A 25 -18.40 -0.81 -10.28
CA SER A 25 -18.40 -1.86 -9.24
C SER A 25 -17.32 -2.91 -9.46
N GLU A 26 -17.04 -3.25 -10.72
CA GLU A 26 -16.07 -4.27 -11.10
C GLU A 26 -14.62 -3.77 -10.95
N SER A 27 -14.33 -2.55 -11.41
CA SER A 27 -13.01 -1.91 -11.20
C SER A 27 -12.68 -1.79 -9.71
N ARG A 28 -13.67 -1.40 -8.90
CA ARG A 28 -13.53 -1.30 -7.44
C ARG A 28 -13.22 -2.63 -6.78
N LYS A 29 -13.94 -3.71 -7.12
CA LYS A 29 -13.67 -5.06 -6.59
C LYS A 29 -12.27 -5.53 -6.97
N LEU A 30 -11.88 -5.28 -8.21
CA LEU A 30 -10.55 -5.64 -8.69
C LEU A 30 -9.46 -4.88 -7.93
N GLN A 31 -9.63 -3.57 -7.69
CA GLN A 31 -8.70 -2.75 -6.90
C GLN A 31 -8.61 -3.20 -5.43
N LEU A 32 -9.71 -3.67 -4.83
CA LEU A 32 -9.68 -4.23 -3.48
C LEU A 32 -8.76 -5.46 -3.35
N LEU A 33 -8.56 -6.21 -4.44
CA LEU A 33 -7.63 -7.34 -4.49
C LEU A 33 -6.23 -6.89 -4.92
N LEU A 34 -6.14 -6.04 -5.94
CA LEU A 34 -4.87 -5.63 -6.54
C LEU A 34 -4.03 -4.74 -5.63
N ILE A 35 -4.63 -3.80 -4.88
CA ILE A 35 -3.86 -2.88 -4.03
C ILE A 35 -3.11 -3.63 -2.91
N PRO A 36 -3.74 -4.56 -2.16
CA PRO A 36 -3.00 -5.42 -1.23
C PRO A 36 -1.85 -6.18 -1.91
N LEU A 37 -2.09 -6.75 -3.08
CA LEU A 37 -1.06 -7.48 -3.84
C LEU A 37 0.09 -6.56 -4.28
N GLY A 38 -0.22 -5.34 -4.75
CA GLY A 38 0.77 -4.34 -5.11
C GLY A 38 1.63 -3.91 -3.93
N LEU A 39 1.02 -3.69 -2.77
CA LEU A 39 1.74 -3.40 -1.52
C LEU A 39 2.62 -4.57 -1.07
N PHE A 40 2.11 -5.80 -1.14
CA PHE A 40 2.89 -7.01 -0.85
C PHE A 40 4.08 -7.16 -1.81
N GLY A 41 3.85 -7.02 -3.13
CA GLY A 41 4.89 -7.10 -4.15
C GLY A 41 5.95 -6.01 -4.00
N LEU A 42 5.54 -4.76 -3.75
CA LEU A 42 6.49 -3.67 -3.48
C LEU A 42 7.33 -3.95 -2.24
N MET A 43 6.68 -4.38 -1.15
CA MET A 43 7.40 -4.67 0.09
C MET A 43 8.35 -5.87 -0.07
N GLY A 44 7.95 -6.91 -0.80
CA GLY A 44 8.80 -8.07 -1.09
C GLY A 44 9.99 -7.74 -1.98
N VAL A 45 9.82 -6.86 -2.98
CA VAL A 45 10.95 -6.35 -3.77
C VAL A 45 11.91 -5.58 -2.87
N LEU A 46 11.41 -4.67 -2.03
CA LEU A 46 12.25 -3.92 -1.10
C LEU A 46 12.94 -4.82 -0.07
N TRP A 47 12.27 -5.89 0.36
CA TRP A 47 12.83 -6.87 1.28
C TRP A 47 14.02 -7.61 0.67
N ALA A 48 13.93 -7.98 -0.61
CA ALA A 48 14.96 -8.74 -1.30
C ALA A 48 16.20 -7.91 -1.71
N ILE A 49 16.13 -6.58 -1.65
CA ILE A 49 17.29 -5.72 -1.97
C ILE A 49 18.30 -5.82 -0.82
N PRO A 50 19.57 -6.15 -1.08
CA PRO A 50 20.59 -6.22 -0.05
C PRO A 50 20.75 -4.87 0.65
N PHE A 51 20.69 -4.89 1.98
CA PHE A 51 20.86 -3.71 2.80
C PHE A 51 22.32 -3.58 3.26
N PRO A 52 22.95 -2.39 3.14
CA PRO A 52 24.32 -2.21 3.59
C PRO A 52 24.43 -2.35 5.11
N GLN A 53 25.45 -3.08 5.56
CA GLN A 53 25.74 -3.23 7.00
C GLN A 53 26.24 -1.90 7.56
N LEU A 54 25.49 -1.33 8.51
CA LEU A 54 25.82 -0.07 9.16
C LEU A 54 26.56 -0.35 10.46
N LYS A 55 27.82 0.07 10.56
CA LYS A 55 28.70 -0.22 11.72
C LYS A 55 28.10 0.22 13.06
N PHE A 56 27.35 1.32 13.09
CA PHE A 56 26.72 1.84 14.31
C PHE A 56 25.53 1.01 14.80
N LEU A 57 24.95 0.15 13.96
CA LEU A 57 23.82 -0.71 14.34
C LEU A 57 24.27 -1.98 15.07
N GLY A 58 25.54 -2.42 14.94
CA GLY A 58 26.03 -3.63 15.61
C GLY A 58 25.14 -4.84 15.35
N GLU A 59 24.67 -5.49 16.42
CA GLU A 59 23.76 -6.65 16.37
C GLU A 59 22.40 -6.32 15.75
N TYR A 60 21.99 -5.04 15.73
CA TYR A 60 20.70 -4.65 15.19
C TYR A 60 20.63 -4.65 13.67
N ASN A 61 21.75 -4.83 12.95
CA ASN A 61 21.76 -4.84 11.49
C ASN A 61 20.77 -5.85 10.88
N ALA A 62 20.52 -6.97 11.56
CA ALA A 62 19.58 -7.99 11.10
C ALA A 62 18.11 -7.52 11.11
N TYR A 63 17.76 -6.48 11.89
CA TYR A 63 16.40 -5.95 11.98
C TYR A 63 16.09 -4.85 10.96
N PHE A 64 17.11 -4.35 10.24
CA PHE A 64 16.94 -3.27 9.28
C PHE A 64 17.16 -3.75 7.85
N ASN A 65 16.18 -3.46 7.00
CA ASN A 65 16.24 -3.63 5.55
C ASN A 65 15.43 -2.52 4.86
N TRP A 66 15.47 -2.44 3.53
CA TRP A 66 14.72 -1.40 2.80
C TRP A 66 13.20 -1.48 3.01
N ALA A 67 12.64 -2.67 3.26
CA ALA A 67 11.24 -2.82 3.62
C ALA A 67 10.90 -2.18 4.97
N SER A 68 11.78 -2.27 5.98
CA SER A 68 11.59 -1.64 7.29
C SER A 68 11.52 -0.10 7.19
N PHE A 69 12.36 0.52 6.35
CA PHE A 69 12.30 1.95 6.07
C PHE A 69 11.02 2.33 5.33
N PHE A 70 10.61 1.52 4.36
CA PHE A 70 9.35 1.73 3.67
C PHE A 70 8.15 1.68 4.63
N ILE A 71 8.09 0.69 5.52
CA ILE A 71 7.07 0.59 6.56
C ILE A 71 7.11 1.86 7.43
N ALA A 72 8.27 2.29 7.92
CA ALA A 72 8.39 3.49 8.75
C ALA A 72 7.86 4.75 8.03
N VAL A 73 8.25 4.97 6.77
CA VAL A 73 7.83 6.12 5.97
C VAL A 73 6.34 6.09 5.68
N ILE A 74 5.80 4.96 5.19
CA ILE A 74 4.40 4.88 4.79
C ILE A 74 3.49 5.02 6.00
N ILE A 75 3.87 4.45 7.16
CA ILE A 75 3.12 4.60 8.42
C ILE A 75 3.20 6.03 8.94
N TYR A 76 4.36 6.66 8.93
CA TYR A 76 4.46 8.07 9.33
C TYR A 76 3.56 8.99 8.49
N VAL A 77 3.56 8.80 7.16
CA VAL A 77 2.70 9.57 6.25
C VAL A 77 1.21 9.34 6.57
N HIS A 78 0.80 8.09 6.85
CA HIS A 78 -0.59 7.77 7.17
C HIS A 78 -1.02 8.22 8.57
N LEU A 79 -0.10 8.21 9.54
CA LEU A 79 -0.33 8.73 10.88
C LEU A 79 -0.70 10.22 10.86
N LYS A 80 -0.09 11.00 9.96
CA LYS A 80 -0.44 12.43 9.75
C LYS A 80 -1.81 12.63 9.11
N MET A 81 -2.42 11.59 8.53
CA MET A 81 -3.72 11.67 7.88
C MET A 81 -4.85 11.18 8.79
N SER A 82 -4.66 10.03 9.43
CA SER A 82 -5.55 9.47 10.43
C SER A 82 -4.81 8.36 11.21
N PRO A 83 -4.75 8.41 12.55
CA PRO A 83 -4.15 7.34 13.35
C PRO A 83 -4.76 5.96 13.07
N LEU A 84 -6.09 5.89 12.90
CA LEU A 84 -6.75 4.62 12.63
C LEU A 84 -6.36 4.04 11.27
N VAL A 85 -6.36 4.87 10.21
CA VAL A 85 -5.89 4.46 8.88
C VAL A 85 -4.44 3.95 8.94
N SER A 86 -3.59 4.63 9.71
CA SER A 86 -2.21 4.22 9.93
C SER A 86 -2.11 2.86 10.61
N TYR A 87 -2.89 2.59 11.65
CA TYR A 87 -2.86 1.30 12.35
C TYR A 87 -3.38 0.15 11.48
N LEU A 88 -4.45 0.37 10.71
CA LEU A 88 -4.93 -0.64 9.76
C LEU A 88 -3.86 -1.00 8.72
N LEU A 89 -3.17 0.01 8.19
CA LEU A 89 -2.07 -0.22 7.27
C LEU A 89 -0.90 -0.95 7.95
N LEU A 90 -0.56 -0.60 9.19
CA LEU A 90 0.50 -1.25 9.95
C LEU A 90 0.23 -2.75 10.13
N PHE A 91 -0.99 -3.12 10.55
CA PHE A 91 -1.36 -4.53 10.71
C PHE A 91 -1.33 -5.29 9.38
N MET A 92 -1.75 -4.65 8.29
CA MET A 92 -1.65 -5.25 6.95
C MET A 92 -0.19 -5.49 6.56
N LEU A 93 0.70 -4.51 6.78
CA LEU A 93 2.12 -4.65 6.48
C LEU A 93 2.79 -5.72 7.35
N PHE A 94 2.42 -5.88 8.62
CA PHE A 94 2.90 -6.99 9.45
C PHE A 94 2.46 -8.36 8.91
N ALA A 95 1.21 -8.49 8.46
CA ALA A 95 0.75 -9.72 7.80
C ALA A 95 1.55 -10.01 6.52
N PHE A 96 1.88 -8.97 5.75
CA PHE A 96 2.75 -9.12 4.58
C PHE A 96 4.18 -9.49 4.95
N SER A 97 4.74 -8.97 6.05
CA SER A 97 6.08 -9.34 6.52
C SER A 97 6.13 -10.82 6.85
N TYR A 98 5.11 -11.33 7.55
CA TYR A 98 4.98 -12.76 7.77
C TYR A 98 4.92 -13.55 6.45
N GLY A 99 4.09 -13.12 5.49
CA GLY A 99 4.02 -13.74 4.18
C GLY A 99 5.35 -13.77 3.42
N ILE A 100 6.15 -12.71 3.51
CA ILE A 100 7.49 -12.65 2.89
C ILE A 100 8.45 -13.62 3.58
N ILE A 101 8.45 -13.69 4.92
CA ILE A 101 9.27 -14.65 5.67
C ILE A 101 8.92 -16.09 5.27
N GLN A 102 7.63 -16.39 5.06
CA GLN A 102 7.23 -17.70 4.55
C GLN A 102 7.75 -17.98 3.13
N LEU A 103 7.84 -16.96 2.28
CA LEU A 103 8.46 -17.10 0.94
C LEU A 103 9.98 -17.29 1.04
N GLU A 104 10.67 -16.66 1.99
CA GLU A 104 12.10 -16.90 2.26
C GLU A 104 12.33 -18.36 2.66
N GLN A 105 11.56 -18.86 3.63
CA GLN A 105 11.62 -20.26 4.06
C GLN A 105 11.30 -21.23 2.91
N TRP A 106 10.34 -20.89 2.05
CA TRP A 106 10.04 -21.70 0.87
C TRP A 106 11.20 -21.71 -0.12
N HIS A 107 11.87 -20.57 -0.33
CA HIS A 107 13.05 -20.49 -1.18
C HIS A 107 14.21 -21.35 -0.65
N GLU A 108 14.45 -21.34 0.67
CA GLU A 108 15.44 -22.20 1.32
C GLU A 108 15.18 -23.70 1.08
N GLN A 109 13.92 -24.07 0.86
CA GLN A 109 13.50 -25.44 0.52
C GLN A 109 13.50 -25.74 -0.99
N GLY A 110 14.11 -24.88 -1.81
CA GLY A 110 14.17 -25.02 -3.27
C GLY A 110 13.02 -24.33 -4.04
N GLY A 111 12.19 -23.54 -3.36
CA GLY A 111 11.15 -22.72 -3.96
C GLY A 111 11.67 -21.50 -4.72
N LEU A 112 10.73 -20.72 -5.29
CA LEU A 112 11.06 -19.50 -6.01
C LEU A 112 11.56 -18.41 -5.05
N SER A 113 12.52 -17.59 -5.51
CA SER A 113 13.04 -16.49 -4.68
C SER A 113 11.98 -15.43 -4.41
N VAL A 114 12.08 -14.77 -3.25
CA VAL A 114 11.20 -13.65 -2.88
C VAL A 114 11.21 -12.55 -3.94
N ALA A 115 12.39 -12.20 -4.46
CA ALA A 115 12.54 -11.19 -5.50
C ALA A 115 11.70 -11.51 -6.75
N LEU A 116 11.70 -12.77 -7.19
CA LEU A 116 10.97 -13.19 -8.38
C LEU A 116 9.46 -13.17 -8.13
N VAL A 117 9.00 -13.77 -7.03
CA VAL A 117 7.58 -13.82 -6.68
C VAL A 117 7.02 -12.40 -6.49
N ALA A 118 7.69 -11.59 -5.68
CA ALA A 118 7.28 -10.22 -5.40
C ALA A 118 7.34 -9.33 -6.65
N GLY A 119 8.36 -9.51 -7.51
CA GLY A 119 8.50 -8.81 -8.77
C GLY A 119 7.36 -9.12 -9.75
N ILE A 120 6.98 -10.39 -9.90
CA ILE A 120 5.85 -10.81 -10.75
C ILE A 120 4.55 -10.23 -10.21
N VAL A 121 4.30 -10.33 -8.89
CA VAL A 121 3.09 -9.78 -8.26
C VAL A 121 3.01 -8.27 -8.47
N LEU A 122 4.12 -7.55 -8.27
CA LEU A 122 4.19 -6.10 -8.49
C LEU A 122 3.95 -5.74 -9.97
N LEU A 123 4.50 -6.51 -10.91
CA LEU A 123 4.30 -6.28 -12.34
C LEU A 123 2.84 -6.47 -12.76
N ILE A 124 2.17 -7.50 -12.22
CA ILE A 124 0.73 -7.75 -12.44
C ILE A 124 -0.08 -6.56 -11.92
N PHE A 125 0.20 -6.11 -10.69
CA PHE A 125 -0.44 -4.95 -10.10
C PHE A 125 -0.28 -3.69 -10.97
N LEU A 126 0.96 -3.34 -11.33
CA LEU A 126 1.24 -2.13 -12.12
C LEU A 126 0.58 -2.17 -13.49
N SER A 127 0.59 -3.35 -14.13
CA SER A 127 -0.02 -3.55 -15.44
C SER A 127 -1.55 -3.42 -15.37
N ALA A 128 -2.17 -4.01 -14.36
CA ALA A 128 -3.61 -3.91 -14.16
C ALA A 128 -4.06 -2.48 -13.80
N GLU A 129 -3.35 -1.79 -12.90
CA GLU A 129 -3.61 -0.38 -12.59
C GLU A 129 -3.39 0.53 -13.80
N TRP A 130 -2.39 0.25 -14.64
CA TRP A 130 -2.17 1.02 -15.87
C TRP A 130 -3.33 0.87 -16.85
N ILE A 131 -3.84 -0.35 -17.02
CA ILE A 131 -5.02 -0.61 -17.86
C ILE A 131 -6.26 0.11 -17.30
N LEU A 132 -6.47 0.10 -15.98
CA LEU A 132 -7.57 0.83 -15.34
C LEU A 132 -7.42 2.34 -15.54
N TYR A 133 -6.23 2.88 -15.26
CA TYR A 133 -5.91 4.29 -15.41
C TYR A 133 -6.15 4.78 -16.85
N THR A 134 -5.69 4.05 -17.85
CA THR A 134 -5.86 4.44 -19.26
C THR A 134 -7.32 4.49 -19.71
N LYS A 135 -8.22 3.74 -19.06
CA LYS A 135 -9.67 3.79 -19.32
C LYS A 135 -10.37 5.00 -18.67
N VAL A 136 -9.81 5.56 -17.59
CA VAL A 136 -10.47 6.63 -16.81
C VAL A 136 -9.77 8.00 -16.95
N LYS A 137 -8.54 8.05 -17.45
CA LYS A 137 -7.71 9.27 -17.54
C LYS A 137 -8.37 10.42 -18.31
N GLU A 138 -9.17 10.13 -19.34
CA GLU A 138 -9.85 11.17 -20.14
C GLU A 138 -10.99 11.84 -19.35
N LYS A 139 -11.59 11.11 -18.41
CA LYS A 139 -12.67 11.58 -17.56
C LYS A 139 -12.16 12.34 -16.32
N TYR A 140 -10.92 12.09 -15.90
CA TYR A 140 -10.34 12.68 -14.70
C TYR A 140 -8.92 13.21 -14.98
N GLN A 141 -8.85 14.44 -15.47
CA GLN A 141 -7.59 15.15 -15.78
C GLN A 141 -6.76 15.53 -14.53
N ALA A 142 -7.31 15.37 -13.31
CA ALA A 142 -6.76 15.96 -12.10
C ALA A 142 -5.63 15.16 -11.43
N ALA A 143 -5.42 13.88 -11.76
CA ALA A 143 -4.37 13.07 -11.12
C ALA A 143 -3.63 12.18 -12.13
N SER A 144 -2.31 12.11 -11.97
CA SER A 144 -1.43 11.23 -12.76
C SER A 144 -1.49 9.78 -12.25
N PHE A 145 -1.06 8.84 -13.08
CA PHE A 145 -0.93 7.43 -12.71
C PHE A 145 -0.17 7.22 -11.38
N ILE A 146 0.93 7.95 -11.18
CA ILE A 146 1.73 7.89 -9.95
C ILE A 146 0.91 8.35 -8.75
N THR A 147 0.18 9.46 -8.88
CA THR A 147 -0.68 9.94 -7.78
C THR A 147 -1.80 8.96 -7.46
N THR A 148 -2.32 8.21 -8.43
CA THR A 148 -3.27 7.13 -8.19
C THR A 148 -2.63 6.04 -7.33
N ILE A 149 -1.48 5.50 -7.74
CA ILE A 149 -0.77 4.46 -6.98
C ILE A 149 -0.49 4.91 -5.55
N VAL A 150 0.04 6.12 -5.36
CA VAL A 150 0.42 6.65 -4.04
C VAL A 150 -0.78 6.81 -3.11
N ASN A 151 -1.96 7.17 -3.64
CA ASN A 151 -3.17 7.35 -2.83
C ASN A 151 -3.97 6.04 -2.64
N SER A 152 -3.68 4.99 -3.39
CA SER A 152 -4.38 3.70 -3.34
C SER A 152 -4.37 3.01 -1.95
N PRO A 153 -3.28 3.05 -1.15
CA PRO A 153 -3.29 2.45 0.19
C PRO A 153 -4.22 3.19 1.14
N THR A 154 -4.25 4.54 1.06
CA THR A 154 -5.17 5.35 1.86
C THR A 154 -6.62 5.02 1.51
N TRP A 155 -6.93 4.89 0.22
CA TRP A 155 -8.26 4.49 -0.23
C TRP A 155 -8.68 3.13 0.33
N LEU A 156 -7.82 2.12 0.20
CA LEU A 156 -8.09 0.76 0.71
C LEU A 156 -8.39 0.77 2.21
N MET A 157 -7.58 1.49 2.99
CA MET A 157 -7.76 1.59 4.45
C MET A 157 -9.03 2.33 4.83
N VAL A 158 -9.39 3.40 4.10
CA VAL A 158 -10.65 4.12 4.34
C VAL A 158 -11.85 3.24 3.99
N VAL A 159 -11.80 2.48 2.90
CA VAL A 159 -12.86 1.50 2.56
C VAL A 159 -13.00 0.46 3.66
N LEU A 160 -11.89 -0.04 4.20
CA LEU A 160 -11.89 -1.00 5.31
C LEU A 160 -12.49 -0.38 6.58
N ALA A 161 -12.08 0.85 6.94
CA ALA A 161 -12.60 1.56 8.10
C ALA A 161 -14.11 1.81 8.00
N LYS A 162 -14.60 2.25 6.82
CA LYS A 162 -16.03 2.41 6.53
C LYS A 162 -16.78 1.08 6.64
N LYS A 163 -16.23 -0.01 6.08
CA LYS A 163 -16.83 -1.36 6.14
C LYS A 163 -16.96 -1.88 7.58
N LEU A 164 -15.99 -1.55 8.43
CA LEU A 164 -15.96 -1.91 9.85
C LEU A 164 -16.69 -0.89 10.74
N LYS A 165 -17.29 0.16 10.16
CA LYS A 165 -17.99 1.24 10.88
C LYS A 165 -17.12 1.93 11.94
N MET A 166 -15.82 2.07 11.68
CA MET A 166 -14.90 2.74 12.58
C MET A 166 -14.74 4.22 12.22
N ASN A 167 -14.63 5.09 13.22
CA ASN A 167 -14.38 6.51 13.04
C ASN A 167 -12.87 6.74 12.86
N TYR A 168 -12.46 7.38 11.76
CA TYR A 168 -11.07 7.63 11.38
C TYR A 168 -10.80 9.11 11.10
#